data_AF-A0A075G0R1-F1
#
_entry.id   AF-A0A075G0R1-F1
#
_cell.length_a   1.000
_cell.length_b   1.000
_cell.length_c   1.000
_cell.angle_alpha   90.00
_cell.angle_beta   90.00
_cell.angle_gamma   90.00
#
_symmetry.space_group_name_H-M   'P 1'
#
loop_
_entity.id
_entity.type
_entity.pdbx_description
1 polymer ?
#
loop_
_entity_poly.entity_id
_entity_poly.type
_entity_poly.pdbx_seq_one_letter_code
_entity_poly.pdbx_strand_id
1 'polypeptide(L)'
;MFLLLSAIPLVLPGHLPTDDQIVSALFFSLSWALVLVPLYMARSTQPMSGGTILSLPFDWATFAAASATFALHVLASPLFGWASYALFWVAWFRTYRRIKQVLQIPSSRWLLPIDHSKWGSESMLPPEWQVTSESWTTGPIAALDCDCGRLAISGASRGDDRFLAVALIDRSGFVHDPFHVGPVGDALAAGPLSKPPVSDMGLEWPERLLALDAQKQDSAKTAGI
;
A
#
# COMPACT_ATOMS: atom_id res chain seq x y z
N MET A 1 2.76 19.82 11.89
CA MET A 1 3.69 20.76 12.56
C MET A 1 4.55 21.50 11.54
N PHE A 2 5.35 20.83 10.71
CA PHE A 2 6.25 21.52 9.77
C PHE A 2 5.55 22.41 8.72
N LEU A 3 4.38 22.02 8.21
CA LEU A 3 3.58 22.89 7.33
C LEU A 3 3.04 24.15 8.06
N LEU A 4 2.81 24.09 9.38
CA LEU A 4 2.50 25.28 10.17
C LEU A 4 3.76 26.15 10.35
N LEU A 5 4.90 25.51 10.62
CA LEU A 5 6.17 26.21 10.83
C LEU A 5 6.66 26.93 9.57
N SER A 6 6.32 26.43 8.37
CA SER A 6 6.69 27.12 7.11
C SER A 6 6.01 28.49 6.94
N ALA A 7 4.93 28.77 7.68
CA ALA A 7 4.28 30.08 7.68
C ALA A 7 4.92 31.10 8.63
N ILE A 8 5.76 30.66 9.59
CA ILE A 8 6.39 31.57 10.58
C ILE A 8 7.22 32.67 9.89
N PRO A 9 8.08 32.34 8.90
CA PRO A 9 8.85 33.37 8.20
C PRO A 9 7.98 34.34 7.37
N LEU A 10 6.76 33.93 6.96
CA LEU A 10 5.81 34.85 6.31
C LEU A 10 5.17 35.85 7.29
N VAL A 11 5.02 35.47 8.56
CA VAL A 11 4.34 36.29 9.57
C VAL A 11 5.31 37.22 10.29
N LEU A 12 6.58 36.84 10.40
CA LEU A 12 7.62 37.59 11.14
C LEU A 12 8.85 37.86 10.26
N PRO A 13 8.73 38.69 9.20
CA PRO A 13 9.84 38.98 8.31
C PRO A 13 10.98 39.74 9.01
N GLY A 14 12.23 39.33 8.78
CA GLY A 14 13.45 39.96 9.30
C GLY A 14 13.77 39.61 10.76
N HIS A 15 13.07 38.66 11.36
CA HIS A 15 13.19 38.32 12.77
C HIS A 15 13.83 36.96 13.06
N LEU A 16 14.20 36.17 12.03
CA LEU A 16 14.93 34.92 12.23
C LEU A 16 16.46 35.14 12.14
N PRO A 17 17.26 34.38 12.91
CA PRO A 17 18.72 34.45 12.88
C PRO A 17 19.35 33.92 11.57
N THR A 18 18.52 33.44 10.63
CA THR A 18 18.92 32.87 9.33
C THR A 18 17.92 33.37 8.29
N ASP A 19 18.29 33.34 7.02
CA ASP A 19 17.40 33.74 5.92
C ASP A 19 16.02 33.07 6.02
N ASP A 20 15.01 33.90 6.29
CA ASP A 20 13.59 33.55 6.43
C ASP A 20 13.10 32.64 5.29
N GLN A 21 13.58 32.89 4.07
CA GLN A 21 13.19 32.14 2.88
C GLN A 21 13.75 30.72 2.91
N ILE A 22 15.00 30.55 3.31
CA ILE A 22 15.66 29.23 3.43
C ILE A 22 14.96 28.40 4.51
N VAL A 23 14.66 29.01 5.66
CA VAL A 23 13.97 28.34 6.77
C VAL A 23 12.57 27.88 6.36
N SER A 24 11.79 28.74 5.68
CA SER A 24 10.46 28.37 5.18
C SER A 24 10.53 27.23 4.17
N ALA A 25 11.44 27.32 3.19
CA ALA A 25 11.62 26.30 2.16
C ALA A 25 12.03 24.95 2.75
N LEU A 26 12.91 24.95 3.77
CA LEU A 26 13.32 23.75 4.48
C LEU A 26 12.13 23.08 5.18
N PHE A 27 11.37 23.83 5.99
CA PHE A 27 10.22 23.26 6.70
C PHE A 27 9.12 22.78 5.76
N PHE A 28 8.87 23.53 4.69
CA PHE A 28 7.94 23.13 3.66
C PHE A 28 8.37 21.81 3.00
N SER A 29 9.62 21.72 2.54
CA SER A 29 10.16 20.52 1.90
C SER A 29 10.13 19.33 2.84
N LEU A 30 10.54 19.52 4.10
CA LEU A 30 10.52 18.49 5.13
C LEU A 30 9.09 18.00 5.40
N SER A 31 8.10 18.90 5.40
CA SER A 31 6.70 18.53 5.64
C SER A 31 6.16 17.53 4.61
N TRP A 32 6.54 17.68 3.34
CA TRP A 32 6.11 16.78 2.26
C TRP A 32 6.98 15.54 2.14
N ALA A 33 8.29 15.65 2.40
CA ALA A 33 9.18 14.50 2.48
C ALA A 33 8.73 13.51 3.56
N LEU A 34 8.34 14.02 4.74
CA LEU A 34 7.81 13.19 5.85
C LEU A 34 6.45 12.55 5.55
N VAL A 35 5.76 12.96 4.49
CA VAL A 35 4.53 12.29 4.02
C VAL A 35 4.87 11.29 2.92
N LEU A 36 5.58 11.73 1.88
CA LEU A 36 5.82 10.93 0.68
C LEU A 36 6.81 9.78 0.89
N VAL A 37 7.91 10.02 1.63
CA VAL A 37 8.95 9.00 1.81
C VAL A 37 8.42 7.81 2.61
N PRO A 38 7.80 7.97 3.80
CA PRO A 38 7.25 6.83 4.54
C PRO A 38 6.14 6.13 3.76
N LEU A 39 5.31 6.87 3.03
CA LEU A 39 4.22 6.30 2.24
C LEU A 39 4.74 5.43 1.10
N TYR A 40 5.74 5.91 0.36
CA TYR A 40 6.39 5.13 -0.68
C TYR A 40 7.04 3.87 -0.11
N MET A 41 7.79 4.00 1.00
CA MET A 41 8.49 2.89 1.66
C MET A 41 7.51 1.85 2.21
N ALA A 42 6.41 2.28 2.80
CA ALA A 42 5.36 1.40 3.32
C ALA A 42 4.75 0.56 2.19
N ARG A 43 4.56 1.13 1.00
CA ARG A 43 4.11 0.37 -0.18
C ARG A 43 5.19 -0.56 -0.70
N SER A 44 6.39 -0.05 -0.98
CA SER A 44 7.45 -0.79 -1.69
C SER A 44 8.01 -1.98 -0.92
N THR A 45 7.85 -2.00 0.41
CA THR A 45 8.27 -3.13 1.24
C THR A 45 7.24 -4.26 1.26
N GLN A 46 6.00 -4.01 0.80
CA GLN A 46 5.00 -5.06 0.66
C GLN A 46 5.34 -5.97 -0.53
N PRO A 47 5.44 -7.29 -0.32
CA PRO A 47 5.55 -8.24 -1.41
C PRO A 47 4.34 -8.11 -2.35
N MET A 48 4.56 -8.14 -3.66
CA MET A 48 3.53 -7.95 -4.71
C MET A 48 3.04 -6.51 -4.89
N SER A 49 3.58 -5.53 -4.17
CA SER A 49 3.24 -4.12 -4.42
C SER A 49 3.59 -3.68 -5.84
N GLY A 50 2.91 -2.64 -6.30
CA GLY A 50 3.11 -2.11 -7.65
C GLY A 50 2.81 -0.62 -7.77
N GLY A 51 2.72 -0.16 -9.01
CA GLY A 51 2.38 1.22 -9.34
C GLY A 51 3.56 2.19 -9.34
N THR A 52 3.28 3.43 -9.70
CA THR A 52 4.28 4.50 -9.82
C THR A 52 4.23 5.41 -8.59
N ILE A 53 5.11 6.42 -8.51
CA ILE A 53 5.01 7.45 -7.45
C ILE A 53 3.67 8.19 -7.55
N LEU A 54 3.18 8.44 -8.77
CA LEU A 54 1.93 9.15 -9.00
C LEU A 54 0.69 8.36 -8.61
N SER A 55 0.80 7.03 -8.44
CA SER A 55 -0.32 6.23 -7.93
C SER A 55 -0.42 6.25 -6.40
N LEU A 56 0.57 6.77 -5.66
CA LEU A 56 0.47 6.89 -4.20
C LEU A 56 -0.81 7.64 -3.80
N PRO A 57 -1.40 7.33 -2.62
CA PRO A 57 -2.63 7.96 -2.13
C PRO A 57 -2.40 9.40 -1.65
N PHE A 58 -1.79 10.21 -2.51
CA PHE A 58 -1.42 11.60 -2.34
C PHE A 58 -2.31 12.46 -3.24
N ASP A 59 -2.68 13.65 -2.78
CA ASP A 59 -3.50 14.56 -3.57
C ASP A 59 -2.69 15.38 -4.57
N TRP A 60 -2.16 14.70 -5.58
CA TRP A 60 -1.31 15.27 -6.63
C TRP A 60 -1.94 16.48 -7.33
N ALA A 61 -3.24 16.43 -7.62
CA ALA A 61 -3.93 17.50 -8.34
C ALA A 61 -3.96 18.80 -7.52
N THR A 62 -4.40 18.74 -6.27
CA THR A 62 -4.43 19.93 -5.40
C THR A 62 -3.02 20.40 -5.06
N PHE A 63 -2.07 19.48 -4.87
CA PHE A 63 -0.68 19.83 -4.61
C PHE A 63 -0.01 20.52 -5.81
N ALA A 64 -0.28 20.06 -7.04
CA ALA A 64 0.20 20.71 -8.26
C ALA A 64 -0.43 22.09 -8.44
N ALA A 65 -1.73 22.22 -8.20
CA ALA A 65 -2.42 23.52 -8.24
C ALA A 65 -1.87 24.50 -7.19
N ALA A 66 -1.60 24.03 -5.97
CA ALA A 66 -0.96 24.81 -4.92
C ALA A 66 0.43 25.28 -5.36
N SER A 67 1.26 24.36 -5.88
CA SER A 67 2.60 24.67 -6.37
C SER A 67 2.59 25.70 -7.52
N ALA A 68 1.66 25.58 -8.45
CA ALA A 68 1.49 26.56 -9.54
C ALA A 68 1.05 27.94 -9.01
N THR A 69 0.13 27.95 -8.04
CA THR A 69 -0.32 29.19 -7.38
C THR A 69 0.82 29.85 -6.60
N PHE A 70 1.68 29.05 -5.95
CA PHE A 70 2.88 29.54 -5.27
C PHE A 70 3.87 30.19 -6.25
N ALA A 71 4.12 29.58 -7.40
CA ALA A 71 4.98 30.17 -8.42
C ALA A 71 4.43 31.50 -8.94
N LEU A 72 3.12 31.61 -9.11
CA LEU A 72 2.45 32.87 -9.50
C LEU A 72 2.58 33.98 -8.43
N HIS A 73 2.70 33.63 -7.15
CA HIS A 73 2.92 34.60 -6.08
C HIS A 73 4.17 35.44 -6.28
N VAL A 74 5.26 34.81 -6.76
CA VAL A 74 6.54 35.51 -7.02
C VAL A 74 6.39 36.59 -8.09
N LEU A 75 5.48 36.39 -9.05
CA LEU A 75 5.35 37.24 -10.23
C LEU A 75 4.27 38.32 -10.10
N ALA A 76 3.22 38.10 -9.29
CA ALA A 76 2.01 38.93 -9.35
C ALA A 76 1.65 39.61 -8.02
N SER A 77 1.55 38.87 -6.93
CA SER A 77 1.07 39.43 -5.65
C SER A 77 1.34 38.50 -4.46
N PRO A 78 1.63 39.06 -3.27
CA PRO A 78 1.64 38.32 -2.01
C PRO A 78 0.34 37.58 -1.68
N LEU A 79 -0.81 38.03 -2.21
CA LEU A 79 -2.11 37.38 -1.96
C LEU A 79 -2.15 35.92 -2.47
N PHE A 80 -1.47 35.64 -3.58
CA PHE A 80 -1.36 34.28 -4.12
C PHE A 80 -0.56 33.36 -3.19
N GLY A 81 0.33 33.90 -2.35
CA GLY A 81 1.09 33.12 -1.38
C GLY A 81 0.17 32.53 -0.32
N TRP A 82 -0.76 33.35 0.20
CA TRP A 82 -1.80 32.90 1.13
C TRP A 82 -2.78 31.92 0.49
N ALA A 83 -3.20 32.18 -0.74
CA ALA A 83 -4.06 31.26 -1.49
C ALA A 83 -3.39 29.90 -1.70
N SER A 84 -2.11 29.88 -2.09
CA SER A 84 -1.32 28.66 -2.22
C SER A 84 -1.18 27.93 -0.88
N TYR A 85 -0.94 28.64 0.21
CA TYR A 85 -0.81 28.04 1.53
C TYR A 85 -2.12 27.36 1.96
N ALA A 86 -3.27 27.99 1.71
CA ALA A 86 -4.58 27.38 1.94
C ALA A 86 -4.78 26.12 1.08
N LEU A 87 -4.37 26.14 -0.19
CA LEU A 87 -4.44 24.96 -1.07
C LEU A 87 -3.53 23.81 -0.58
N PHE A 88 -2.34 24.11 -0.05
CA PHE A 88 -1.47 23.10 0.56
C PHE A 88 -2.13 22.43 1.77
N TRP A 89 -2.88 23.17 2.59
CA TRP A 89 -3.69 22.58 3.66
C TRP A 89 -4.79 21.67 3.13
N VAL A 90 -5.49 22.08 2.08
CA VAL A 90 -6.51 21.23 1.43
C VAL A 90 -5.88 19.94 0.90
N ALA A 91 -4.73 20.03 0.22
CA ALA A 91 -3.98 18.88 -0.27
C ALA A 91 -3.56 17.95 0.88
N TRP A 92 -3.12 18.52 2.01
CA TRP A 92 -2.76 17.75 3.20
C TRP A 92 -3.95 16.97 3.77
N PHE A 93 -5.10 17.62 3.99
CA PHE A 93 -6.29 16.94 4.53
C PHE A 93 -6.83 15.85 3.59
N ARG A 94 -6.83 16.11 2.27
CA ARG A 94 -7.25 15.13 1.27
C ARG A 94 -6.30 13.93 1.21
N THR A 95 -4.99 14.19 1.26
CA THR A 95 -3.96 13.14 1.34
C THR A 95 -4.15 12.28 2.60
N TYR A 96 -4.33 12.90 3.78
CA TYR A 96 -4.58 12.18 5.02
C TYR A 96 -5.81 11.26 4.94
N ARG A 97 -6.92 11.73 4.35
CA ARG A 97 -8.12 10.92 4.14
C ARG A 97 -7.87 9.72 3.22
N ARG A 98 -7.14 9.92 2.12
CA ARG A 98 -6.79 8.84 1.18
C ARG A 98 -5.89 7.80 1.83
N ILE A 99 -4.85 8.23 2.56
CA ILE A 99 -3.98 7.33 3.33
C ILE A 99 -4.80 6.51 4.33
N LYS A 100 -5.69 7.16 5.09
CA LYS A 100 -6.55 6.47 6.05
C LYS A 100 -7.40 5.39 5.37
N GLN A 101 -7.96 5.66 4.19
CA GLN A 101 -8.76 4.69 3.44
C GLN A 101 -7.94 3.47 3.02
N VAL A 102 -6.72 3.66 2.51
CA VAL A 102 -5.82 2.55 2.16
C VAL A 102 -5.50 1.70 3.39
N LEU A 103 -5.25 2.32 4.53
CA LEU A 103 -4.90 1.62 5.77
C LEU A 103 -6.09 0.94 6.48
N GLN A 104 -7.32 1.07 5.98
CA GLN A 104 -8.48 0.39 6.57
C GLN A 104 -8.44 -1.12 6.35
N ILE A 105 -7.86 -1.57 5.24
CA ILE A 105 -7.74 -2.99 4.92
C ILE A 105 -6.32 -3.42 5.28
N PRO A 106 -6.15 -4.43 6.15
CA PRO A 106 -4.83 -4.87 6.56
C PRO A 106 -4.02 -5.35 5.37
N SER A 107 -2.72 -5.09 5.42
CA SER A 107 -1.76 -5.59 4.44
C SER A 107 -1.52 -7.08 4.70
N SER A 108 -2.07 -7.94 3.86
CA SER A 108 -1.82 -9.38 3.92
C SER A 108 -1.82 -10.01 2.54
N ARG A 109 -1.29 -11.24 2.47
CA ARG A 109 -1.40 -12.13 1.32
C ARG A 109 -1.69 -13.52 1.85
N TRP A 110 -2.54 -14.24 1.14
CA TRP A 110 -2.91 -15.62 1.50
C TRP A 110 -2.05 -16.59 0.73
N LEU A 111 -1.50 -17.58 1.43
CA LEU A 111 -0.58 -18.55 0.85
C LEU A 111 -1.27 -19.91 0.72
N LEU A 112 -1.14 -20.53 -0.44
CA LEU A 112 -1.53 -21.90 -0.70
C LEU A 112 -0.26 -22.71 -1.00
N PRO A 113 0.11 -23.69 -0.15
CA PRO A 113 1.21 -24.61 -0.45
C PRO A 113 0.90 -25.41 -1.72
N ILE A 114 1.86 -25.54 -2.63
CA ILE A 114 1.66 -26.26 -3.90
C ILE A 114 2.88 -27.08 -4.31
N ASP A 115 2.62 -28.11 -5.12
CA ASP A 115 3.66 -28.76 -5.92
C ASP A 115 3.91 -27.95 -7.20
N HIS A 116 4.90 -27.07 -7.14
CA HIS A 116 5.25 -26.19 -8.27
C HIS A 116 5.58 -26.93 -9.57
N SER A 117 5.97 -28.22 -9.52
CA SER A 117 6.26 -29.01 -10.72
C SER A 117 5.01 -29.39 -11.51
N LYS A 118 3.84 -29.35 -10.85
CA LYS A 118 2.53 -29.64 -11.44
C LYS A 118 1.75 -28.39 -11.80
N TRP A 119 2.30 -27.20 -11.54
CA TRP A 119 1.65 -25.94 -11.88
C TRP A 119 1.54 -25.77 -13.40
N GLY A 120 0.33 -25.49 -13.88
CA GLY A 120 0.07 -25.10 -15.25
C GLY A 120 -1.12 -24.14 -15.32
N SER A 121 -0.86 -22.90 -15.72
CA SER A 121 -1.82 -21.80 -15.57
C SER A 121 -3.14 -22.04 -16.32
N GLU A 122 -3.09 -22.52 -17.58
CA GLU A 122 -4.29 -22.82 -18.40
C GLU A 122 -5.24 -23.84 -17.75
N SER A 123 -4.69 -24.80 -17.00
CA SER A 123 -5.47 -25.88 -16.40
C SER A 123 -5.98 -25.56 -14.99
N MET A 124 -5.30 -24.66 -14.29
CA MET A 124 -5.53 -24.39 -12.87
C MET A 124 -6.24 -23.07 -12.61
N LEU A 125 -6.18 -22.13 -13.54
CA LEU A 125 -6.83 -20.82 -13.44
C LEU A 125 -8.08 -20.75 -14.31
N PRO A 126 -9.14 -20.09 -13.84
CA PRO A 126 -10.26 -19.71 -14.68
C PRO A 126 -9.83 -18.79 -15.84
N PRO A 127 -10.53 -18.84 -17.00
CA PRO A 127 -10.14 -18.10 -18.21
C PRO A 127 -10.21 -16.57 -18.07
N GLU A 128 -10.91 -16.05 -17.06
CA GLU A 128 -10.95 -14.61 -16.76
C GLU A 128 -9.62 -14.04 -16.22
N TRP A 129 -8.71 -14.90 -15.74
CA TRP A 129 -7.42 -14.46 -15.22
C TRP A 129 -6.46 -14.13 -16.37
N GLN A 130 -5.88 -12.93 -16.31
CA GLN A 130 -4.82 -12.50 -17.20
C GLN A 130 -3.51 -13.15 -16.75
N VAL A 131 -3.10 -14.20 -17.46
CA VAL A 131 -1.86 -14.92 -17.20
C VAL A 131 -0.66 -14.09 -17.66
N THR A 132 0.33 -13.96 -16.76
CA THR A 132 1.64 -13.35 -17.02
C THR A 132 2.75 -14.40 -17.11
N SER A 133 2.60 -15.53 -16.41
CA SER A 133 3.53 -16.66 -16.45
C SER A 133 2.78 -17.99 -16.46
N GLU A 134 3.04 -18.81 -17.48
CA GLU A 134 2.47 -20.15 -17.60
C GLU A 134 3.02 -21.13 -16.56
N SER A 135 4.31 -20.99 -16.25
CA SER A 135 5.02 -21.79 -15.25
C SER A 135 5.07 -21.08 -13.90
N TRP A 136 5.31 -21.84 -12.85
CA TRP A 136 5.48 -21.27 -11.51
C TRP A 136 6.74 -20.42 -11.45
N THR A 137 6.63 -19.23 -10.88
CA THR A 137 7.73 -18.28 -10.68
C THR A 137 7.57 -17.56 -9.36
N THR A 138 8.66 -17.08 -8.75
CA THR A 138 8.62 -16.22 -7.56
C THR A 138 8.07 -14.81 -7.85
N GLY A 139 7.82 -14.49 -9.12
CA GLY A 139 7.21 -13.24 -9.57
C GLY A 139 5.70 -13.32 -9.80
N PRO A 140 5.12 -12.30 -10.47
CA PRO A 140 3.73 -12.30 -10.90
C PRO A 140 3.41 -13.48 -11.82
N ILE A 141 2.29 -14.16 -11.56
CA ILE A 141 1.82 -15.31 -12.32
C ILE A 141 0.55 -14.95 -13.09
N ALA A 142 -0.44 -14.38 -12.40
CA ALA A 142 -1.70 -14.00 -13.03
C ALA A 142 -2.38 -12.86 -12.26
N ALA A 143 -3.32 -12.19 -12.93
CA ALA A 143 -4.09 -11.11 -12.35
C ALA A 143 -5.53 -11.09 -12.83
N LEU A 144 -6.43 -10.57 -12.01
CA LEU A 144 -7.83 -10.33 -12.35
C LEU A 144 -8.20 -8.91 -11.92
N ASP A 145 -8.57 -8.06 -12.88
CA ASP A 145 -9.02 -6.70 -12.61
C ASP A 145 -10.42 -6.71 -11.97
N CYS A 146 -10.62 -5.82 -11.00
CA CYS A 146 -11.89 -5.66 -10.29
C CYS A 146 -12.11 -4.19 -9.89
N ASP A 147 -13.31 -3.83 -9.47
CA ASP A 147 -13.64 -2.42 -9.18
C ASP A 147 -12.73 -1.79 -8.11
N CYS A 148 -12.36 -2.59 -7.10
CA CYS A 148 -11.49 -2.19 -5.99
C CYS A 148 -9.99 -2.21 -6.31
N GLY A 149 -9.59 -2.65 -7.51
CA GLY A 149 -8.19 -2.75 -7.92
C GLY A 149 -7.94 -4.00 -8.76
N ARG A 150 -7.07 -4.87 -8.28
CA ARG A 150 -6.69 -6.09 -8.99
C ARG A 150 -6.35 -7.19 -8.00
N LEU A 151 -6.98 -8.35 -8.16
CA LEU A 151 -6.49 -9.56 -7.50
C LEU A 151 -5.27 -10.06 -8.24
N ALA A 152 -4.24 -10.42 -7.52
CA ALA A 152 -2.98 -10.90 -8.10
C ALA A 152 -2.59 -12.24 -7.48
N ILE A 153 -2.05 -13.10 -8.34
CA ILE A 153 -1.40 -14.35 -7.96
C ILE A 153 0.09 -14.22 -8.28
N SER A 154 0.94 -14.51 -7.29
CA SER A 154 2.38 -14.62 -7.47
C SER A 154 2.91 -15.88 -6.80
N GLY A 155 4.07 -16.40 -7.20
CA GLY A 155 4.71 -17.42 -6.38
C GLY A 155 5.37 -16.81 -5.14
N ALA A 156 5.43 -17.59 -4.08
CA ALA A 156 6.24 -17.30 -2.91
C ALA A 156 7.03 -18.55 -2.51
N SER A 157 8.23 -18.36 -1.97
CA SER A 157 9.09 -19.46 -1.54
C SER A 157 9.62 -19.23 -0.12
N ARG A 158 9.81 -20.32 0.62
CA ARG A 158 10.49 -20.32 1.92
C ARG A 158 11.28 -21.62 2.08
N GLY A 159 12.60 -21.55 1.92
CA GLY A 159 13.43 -22.76 1.83
C GLY A 159 12.99 -23.61 0.64
N ASP A 160 12.65 -24.87 0.89
CA ASP A 160 12.17 -25.81 -0.14
C ASP A 160 10.66 -25.72 -0.38
N ASP A 161 9.90 -25.03 0.48
CA ASP A 161 8.45 -24.89 0.28
C ASP A 161 8.13 -23.87 -0.80
N ARG A 162 7.08 -24.15 -1.56
CA ARG A 162 6.58 -23.34 -2.65
C ARG A 162 5.10 -23.06 -2.43
N PHE A 163 4.72 -21.82 -2.66
CA PHE A 163 3.36 -21.34 -2.43
C PHE A 163 2.87 -20.54 -3.63
N LEU A 164 1.57 -20.50 -3.80
CA LEU A 164 0.87 -19.43 -4.49
C LEU A 164 0.43 -18.41 -3.46
N ALA A 165 0.73 -17.14 -3.71
CA ALA A 165 0.27 -16.02 -2.92
C ALA A 165 -0.86 -15.32 -3.66
N VAL A 166 -1.98 -15.11 -2.98
CA VAL A 166 -3.12 -14.32 -3.46
C VAL A 166 -3.23 -13.06 -2.62
N ALA A 167 -3.35 -11.91 -3.28
CA ALA A 167 -3.59 -10.64 -2.60
C ALA A 167 -4.42 -9.68 -3.47
N LEU A 168 -5.07 -8.71 -2.83
CA LEU A 168 -5.67 -7.57 -3.51
C LEU A 168 -4.62 -6.46 -3.60
N ILE A 169 -4.38 -5.95 -4.81
CA ILE A 169 -3.57 -4.76 -5.06
C ILE A 169 -4.54 -3.63 -5.41
N ASP A 170 -4.58 -2.59 -4.58
CA ASP A 170 -5.46 -1.44 -4.85
C ASP A 170 -4.90 -0.57 -5.99
N ARG A 171 -5.66 0.46 -6.39
CA ARG A 171 -5.22 1.41 -7.42
C ARG A 171 -3.99 2.23 -7.02
N SER A 172 -3.71 2.32 -5.73
CA SER A 172 -2.52 3.00 -5.23
C SER A 172 -1.27 2.11 -5.22
N GLY A 173 -1.46 0.81 -5.46
CA GLY A 173 -0.43 -0.22 -5.53
C GLY A 173 -0.09 -0.83 -4.18
N PHE A 174 -0.89 -0.55 -3.15
CA PHE A 174 -0.78 -1.20 -1.84
C PHE A 174 -1.43 -2.57 -1.89
N VAL A 175 -0.82 -3.48 -1.12
CA VAL A 175 -1.25 -4.87 -1.00
C VAL A 175 -2.15 -5.02 0.21
N HIS A 176 -3.27 -5.69 0.02
CA HIS A 176 -4.35 -5.83 0.98
C HIS A 176 -4.83 -7.27 1.04
N ASP A 177 -5.35 -7.63 2.22
CA ASP A 177 -6.05 -8.88 2.44
C ASP A 177 -7.33 -8.95 1.59
N PRO A 178 -7.42 -9.86 0.61
CA PRO A 178 -8.59 -9.99 -0.24
C PRO A 178 -9.80 -10.61 0.48
N PHE A 179 -9.61 -11.22 1.67
CA PHE A 179 -10.65 -11.86 2.47
C PHE A 179 -10.98 -11.07 3.75
N HIS A 180 -10.50 -9.83 3.88
CA HIS A 180 -10.83 -8.99 5.00
C HIS A 180 -12.35 -8.74 5.10
N VAL A 181 -12.91 -8.91 6.30
CA VAL A 181 -14.33 -8.66 6.56
C VAL A 181 -14.64 -7.17 6.42
N GLY A 182 -15.48 -6.82 5.45
CA GLY A 182 -15.90 -5.46 5.17
C GLY A 182 -16.32 -5.27 3.73
N PRO A 183 -16.75 -4.06 3.33
CA PRO A 183 -17.41 -3.84 2.05
C PRO A 183 -16.61 -4.30 0.81
N VAL A 184 -15.28 -4.16 0.87
CA VAL A 184 -14.40 -4.60 -0.22
C VAL A 184 -14.30 -6.12 -0.26
N GLY A 185 -14.09 -6.79 0.88
CA GLY A 185 -14.06 -8.25 0.94
C GLY A 185 -15.41 -8.88 0.59
N ASP A 186 -16.51 -8.28 1.03
CA ASP A 186 -17.87 -8.73 0.70
C ASP A 186 -18.13 -8.65 -0.81
N ALA A 187 -17.70 -7.55 -1.45
CA ALA A 187 -17.81 -7.38 -2.91
C ALA A 187 -16.92 -8.38 -3.66
N LEU A 188 -15.71 -8.66 -3.16
CA LEU A 188 -14.83 -9.68 -3.73
C LEU A 188 -15.45 -11.08 -3.60
N ALA A 189 -15.96 -11.43 -2.42
CA ALA A 189 -16.59 -12.72 -2.15
C ALA A 189 -17.86 -12.94 -2.99
N ALA A 190 -18.66 -11.90 -3.22
CA ALA A 190 -19.85 -11.98 -4.06
C ALA A 190 -19.53 -12.02 -5.57
N GLY A 191 -18.35 -11.56 -5.97
CA GLY A 191 -17.93 -11.48 -7.38
C GLY A 191 -16.72 -12.38 -7.67
N PRO A 192 -15.51 -11.81 -7.83
CA PRO A 192 -14.34 -12.52 -8.34
C PRO A 192 -13.84 -13.67 -7.45
N LEU A 193 -14.17 -13.69 -6.15
CA LEU A 193 -13.83 -14.75 -5.20
C LEU A 193 -15.03 -15.62 -4.82
N SER A 194 -16.13 -15.56 -5.58
CA SER A 194 -17.28 -16.47 -5.41
C SER A 194 -16.92 -17.93 -5.68
N LYS A 195 -15.81 -18.15 -6.40
CA LYS A 195 -15.16 -19.46 -6.59
C LYS A 195 -13.69 -19.35 -6.16
N PRO A 196 -13.05 -20.47 -5.79
CA PRO A 196 -11.62 -20.50 -5.53
C PRO A 196 -10.83 -19.93 -6.72
N PRO A 197 -9.83 -19.06 -6.50
CA PRO A 197 -8.98 -18.51 -7.56
C PRO A 197 -8.20 -19.56 -8.35
N VAL A 198 -7.93 -20.69 -7.70
CA VAL A 198 -7.14 -21.81 -8.23
C VAL A 198 -7.97 -23.08 -8.04
N SER A 199 -8.00 -23.94 -9.06
CA SER A 199 -8.80 -25.17 -9.05
C SER A 199 -8.17 -26.32 -8.25
N ASP A 200 -6.88 -26.22 -7.92
CA ASP A 200 -6.16 -27.15 -7.06
C ASP A 200 -6.45 -26.86 -5.58
N MET A 201 -6.64 -27.92 -4.79
CA MET A 201 -6.81 -27.85 -3.33
C MET A 201 -5.49 -27.55 -2.61
N GLY A 202 -4.36 -27.67 -3.31
CA GLY A 202 -3.02 -27.45 -2.77
C GLY A 202 -2.53 -28.63 -1.93
N LEU A 203 -1.40 -28.41 -1.27
CA LEU A 203 -0.78 -29.36 -0.34
C LEU A 203 -1.10 -28.98 1.11
N GLU A 204 -0.92 -29.95 2.01
CA GLU A 204 -0.93 -29.67 3.44
C GLU A 204 0.15 -28.66 3.82
N TRP A 205 -0.13 -27.86 4.85
CA TRP A 205 0.83 -26.88 5.35
C TRP A 205 2.06 -27.57 5.95
N PRO A 206 3.28 -27.12 5.62
CA PRO A 206 4.49 -27.68 6.20
C PRO A 206 4.51 -27.50 7.71
N GLU A 207 4.57 -28.60 8.48
CA GLU A 207 4.48 -28.57 9.95
C GLU A 207 5.49 -27.61 10.59
N ARG A 208 6.70 -27.51 10.03
CA ARG A 208 7.76 -26.60 10.50
C ARG A 208 7.41 -25.12 10.42
N LEU A 209 6.41 -24.75 9.62
CA LEU A 209 5.93 -23.37 9.47
C LEU A 209 4.68 -23.11 10.30
N LEU A 210 4.04 -24.14 10.85
CA LEU A 210 2.94 -24.00 11.78
C LEU A 210 3.50 -23.55 13.13
N ALA A 211 2.90 -22.51 13.71
CA ALA A 211 3.17 -22.18 15.10
C ALA A 211 2.62 -23.32 15.96
N LEU A 212 3.50 -24.14 16.52
CA LEU A 212 3.12 -25.07 17.57
C LEU A 212 2.66 -24.23 18.75
N ASP A 213 1.37 -24.30 19.10
CA ASP A 213 0.82 -23.61 20.25
C ASP A 213 1.68 -23.90 21.48
N ALA A 214 2.42 -22.89 21.94
CA ALA A 214 3.22 -22.90 23.14
C ALA A 214 2.37 -22.96 24.43
N GLN A 215 1.19 -23.58 24.37
CA GLN A 215 0.31 -23.84 25.52
C GLN A 215 0.29 -25.30 25.97
N LYS A 216 0.89 -26.25 25.24
CA LYS A 216 0.90 -27.66 25.68
C LYS A 216 2.06 -28.02 26.64
N GLN A 217 3.03 -27.13 26.84
CA GLN A 217 4.22 -27.43 27.64
C GLN A 217 4.16 -26.94 29.09
N ASP A 218 3.23 -26.04 29.43
CA ASP A 218 3.03 -25.58 30.82
C ASP A 218 2.05 -26.48 31.60
N SER A 219 1.02 -27.04 30.96
CA SER A 219 0.07 -27.94 31.64
C SER A 219 0.68 -29.29 32.04
N ALA A 220 1.75 -29.72 31.36
CA ALA A 220 2.47 -30.95 31.73
C ALA A 220 3.44 -30.75 32.92
N LYS A 221 3.78 -29.50 33.25
CA LYS A 221 4.71 -29.19 34.35
C LYS A 221 4.00 -28.98 35.70
N THR A 222 2.69 -28.71 35.68
CA THR A 222 1.87 -28.52 36.89
C THR A 222 1.02 -29.74 37.28
N ALA A 223 0.92 -30.76 36.42
CA ALA A 223 0.19 -32.00 36.70
C ALA A 223 1.07 -33.13 37.28
N GLY A 224 2.30 -32.79 37.70
CA GLY A 224 3.23 -33.69 38.38
C GLY A 224 3.52 -33.22 39.81
N ILE A 225 2.49 -33.21 40.66
CA ILE A 225 2.61 -33.31 42.11
C ILE A 225 1.70 -34.46 42.55
#